data_AF-A0A934B2J0-F1
#
_entry.id   AF-A0A934B2J0-F1
#
_cell.length_a   1.000
_cell.length_b   1.000
_cell.length_c   1.000
_cell.angle_alpha   90.00
_cell.angle_beta   90.00
_cell.angle_gamma   90.00
#
_symmetry.space_group_name_H-M   'P 1'
#
loop_
_entity.id
_entity.type
_entity.pdbx_description
1 polymer ?
#
loop_
_entity_poly.entity_id
_entity_poly.type
_entity_poly.pdbx_seq_one_letter_code
_entity_poly.pdbx_strand_id
1 'polypeptide(L)' 'KSFDGRGNYAFGVKEQIIFPEINYDKVASIHGMDIVIVTSAKTNEEGRALLKYLGMPFRS' A
#
# COMPACT_ATOMS: atom_id res chain seq x y z
N LYS A 1 5.97 9.78 -6.13
CA LYS A 1 4.71 10.11 -6.84
C LYS A 1 3.67 9.02 -6.53
N SER A 2 3.27 8.92 -5.28
CA SER A 2 2.37 7.86 -4.79
C SER A 2 1.31 8.40 -3.84
N PHE A 3 1.34 9.72 -3.60
CA PHE A 3 0.32 10.45 -2.87
C PHE A 3 -0.48 11.31 -3.86
N ASP A 4 -1.79 11.40 -3.67
CA ASP A 4 -2.72 12.05 -4.60
C ASP A 4 -2.91 13.56 -4.36
N GLY A 5 -2.23 14.16 -3.37
CA GLY A 5 -2.43 15.56 -2.99
C GLY A 5 -3.38 15.75 -1.79
N ARG A 6 -4.18 14.74 -1.47
CA ARG A 6 -5.13 14.72 -0.34
C ARG A 6 -4.73 13.71 0.72
N GLY A 7 -3.44 13.36 0.78
CA GLY A 7 -2.93 12.41 1.78
C GLY A 7 -3.33 10.96 1.54
N ASN A 8 -3.96 10.61 0.42
CA ASN A 8 -4.19 9.21 0.05
C ASN A 8 -2.94 8.63 -0.59
N TYR A 9 -2.62 7.39 -0.26
CA TYR A 9 -1.44 6.69 -0.75
C TYR A 9 -1.81 5.47 -1.58
N ALA A 10 -1.32 5.40 -2.81
CA ALA A 10 -1.53 4.26 -3.70
C ALA A 10 -0.21 3.56 -4.01
N PHE A 11 -0.19 2.23 -3.87
CA PHE A 11 0.93 1.39 -4.26
C PHE A 11 0.47 0.05 -4.82
N GLY A 12 1.19 -0.44 -5.82
CA GLY A 12 0.95 -1.75 -6.41
C GLY A 12 1.88 -2.79 -5.81
N VAL A 13 1.33 -3.92 -5.39
CA VAL A 13 2.05 -5.15 -5.05
C VAL A 13 2.05 -6.03 -6.28
N LYS A 14 3.23 -6.38 -6.81
CA LYS A 14 3.33 -7.24 -8.00
C LYS A 14 2.93 -8.69 -7.74
N GLU A 15 3.09 -9.14 -6.50
CA GLU A 15 2.93 -10.54 -6.12
C GLU A 15 2.09 -10.63 -4.85
N GLN A 16 0.83 -11.08 -4.96
CA GLN A 16 -0.06 -11.27 -3.81
C GLN A 16 0.40 -12.37 -2.82
N ILE A 17 1.38 -13.19 -3.21
CA ILE A 17 1.93 -14.29 -2.39
C ILE A 17 2.77 -13.83 -1.19
N ILE A 18 2.98 -12.52 -1.04
CA ILE A 18 3.62 -11.94 0.16
C ILE A 18 2.78 -12.13 1.43
N PHE A 19 1.48 -12.39 1.27
CA PHE A 19 0.56 -12.64 2.37
C PHE A 19 0.54 -14.12 2.72
N PRO A 20 0.81 -14.51 3.97
CA PRO A 20 0.79 -15.91 4.39
C PRO A 20 -0.60 -16.56 4.28
N GLU A 21 -1.66 -15.75 4.15
CA GLU A 21 -3.02 -16.22 3.90
C GLU A 21 -3.22 -16.79 2.49
N ILE A 22 -2.38 -16.43 1.51
CA ILE A 22 -2.47 -16.91 0.13
C ILE A 22 -1.69 -18.21 -0.01
N ASN A 23 -2.40 -19.31 -0.28
CA ASN A 23 -1.77 -20.60 -0.49
C ASN A 23 -1.27 -20.73 -1.94
N TYR A 24 0.05 -20.68 -2.13
CA TYR A 24 0.73 -20.74 -3.44
C TYR A 24 0.25 -21.94 -4.27
N ASP A 25 0.04 -23.11 -3.66
CA ASP A 25 -0.37 -24.33 -4.35
C ASP A 25 -1.79 -24.26 -4.95
N LYS A 26 -2.63 -23.33 -4.48
CA LYS A 26 -3.99 -23.13 -5.00
C LYS A 26 -4.09 -21.99 -6.02
N VAL A 27 -3.01 -21.24 -6.25
CA VAL A 27 -3.02 -20.07 -7.13
C VAL A 27 -2.57 -20.49 -8.53
N ALA A 28 -3.48 -20.43 -9.50
CA ALA A 28 -3.19 -20.79 -10.89
C ALA A 28 -2.26 -19.78 -11.61
N SER A 29 -2.33 -18.49 -11.23
CA SER A 29 -1.50 -17.42 -11.80
C SER A 29 -1.25 -16.32 -10.76
N ILE A 30 -0.02 -15.81 -10.72
CA ILE A 30 0.35 -14.65 -9.90
C ILE A 30 -0.32 -13.41 -10.48
N HIS A 31 -1.19 -12.78 -9.70
CA HIS A 31 -1.79 -11.51 -10.04
C HIS A 31 -1.18 -10.42 -9.15
N GLY A 32 -0.97 -9.24 -9.75
CA GLY A 32 -0.68 -8.04 -9.00
C GLY A 32 -1.95 -7.49 -8.33
N MET A 33 -1.76 -6.73 -7.26
CA MET A 33 -2.83 -6.07 -6.52
C MET A 33 -2.47 -4.61 -6.32
N ASP A 34 -3.37 -3.70 -6.70
CA ASP A 34 -3.27 -2.29 -6.37
C ASP A 34 -3.95 -2.01 -5.04
N ILE A 35 -3.20 -1.45 -4.09
CA ILE A 35 -3.67 -1.08 -2.76
C ILE A 35 -3.70 0.43 -2.66
N VAL A 36 -4.88 0.98 -2.32
CA VAL A 36 -5.07 2.40 -2.06
C VAL A 36 -5.46 2.59 -0.60
N ILE A 37 -4.63 3.30 0.15
CA ILE A 37 -4.90 3.70 1.52
C ILE A 37 -5.56 5.07 1.49
N VAL A 38 -6.85 5.10 1.82
CA VAL A 38 -7.63 6.33 1.97
C VAL A 38 -7.46 6.81 3.41
N THR A 39 -6.99 8.04 3.58
CA THR A 39 -6.84 8.65 4.90
C THR A 39 -7.72 9.89 5.03
N SER A 40 -7.98 10.33 6.26
CA SER A 40 -8.70 11.58 6.53
C SER A 40 -7.79 12.82 6.47
N ALA A 41 -6.51 12.65 6.08
CA ALA A 41 -5.57 13.75 5.96
C ALA A 41 -6.03 14.72 4.85
N LYS A 42 -5.73 16.01 5.00
CA LYS A 42 -6.02 17.00 3.95
C LYS A 42 -4.81 17.27 3.08
N THR A 43 -3.63 16.94 3.59
CA THR A 43 -2.35 17.19 2.94
C THR A 43 -1.50 15.92 2.84
N ASN A 44 -0.59 15.91 1.87
CA ASN A 44 0.35 14.80 1.69
C ASN A 44 1.32 14.64 2.87
N GLU A 45 1.66 15.72 3.57
CA GLU A 45 2.53 15.66 4.75
C GLU A 45 1.86 14.94 5.91
N GLU A 46 0.59 15.26 6.21
CA GLU A 46 -0.18 14.57 7.23
C GLU A 46 -0.37 13.08 6.90
N GLY A 47 -0.73 12.77 5.64
CA GLY A 47 -0.87 11.38 5.19
C GLY A 47 0.43 10.59 5.28
N ARG A 48 1.56 11.20 4.90
CA ARG A 48 2.89 10.58 5.02
C ARG A 48 3.32 10.40 6.47
N ALA A 49 3.05 11.37 7.34
CA ALA A 49 3.35 11.27 8.76
C ALA A 49 2.55 10.14 9.42
N LEU A 50 1.24 10.07 9.14
CA LEU A 50 0.36 9.01 9.65
C LEU A 50 0.88 7.63 9.24
N LEU A 51 1.14 7.42 7.95
CA LEU A 51 1.64 6.14 7.45
C LEU A 51 3.03 5.81 8.02
N LYS A 52 3.88 6.81 8.27
CA LYS A 52 5.19 6.61 8.90
C LYS A 52 5.05 6.13 10.35
N TYR A 53 4.11 6.70 11.11
CA TYR A 53 3.79 6.24 12.47
C TYR A 53 3.12 4.86 12.48
N LEU A 54 2.34 4.54 11.45
CA LEU A 54 1.74 3.22 11.26
C LEU A 54 2.75 2.11 10.91
N GLY A 55 4.02 2.45 10.76
CA GLY A 55 5.08 1.49 10.45
C GLY A 55 5.18 1.14 8.97
N MET A 56 4.59 1.95 8.08
CA MET A 56 4.71 1.72 6.65
C MET A 56 6.16 1.95 6.21
N PRO A 57 6.82 0.97 5.55
CA PRO A 57 8.21 1.08 5.15
C PRO A 57 8.33 2.01 3.93
N PHE A 58 8.33 3.31 4.18
CA PHE A 58 8.72 4.27 3.14
C PHE A 58 10.22 4.15 2.87
N ARG A 59 10.58 4.09 1.58
CA ARG A 59 11.97 4.31 1.17
C ARG A 59 12.39 5.69 1.70
N SER A 60 13.37 5.69 2.59
CA SER A 60 14.01 6.89 3.16
C SER A 60 14.65 7.75 2.08
#